data_AF-A0A2V6FE90-F1
#
_entry.id   AF-A0A2V6FE90-F1
#
_cell.length_a   1.000
_cell.length_b   1.000
_cell.length_c   1.000
_cell.angle_alpha   90.00
_cell.angle_beta   90.00
_cell.angle_gamma   90.00
#
_symmetry.space_group_name_H-M   'P 1'
#
loop_
_entity.id
_entity.type
_entity.pdbx_description
1 polymer ?
#
loop_
_entity_poly.entity_id
_entity_poly.type
_entity_poly.pdbx_seq_one_letter_code
_entity_poly.pdbx_strand_id
1 'polypeptide(L)'
;MLTHRLRDSLAPTVRLVATDLNPGMLAFAQAKFRANKNLVWQEADAGTLPFPGSSFDAIVCQFGLMFVPDKESAMCAARQRRT
;
A
#
# COMPACT_ATOMS: atom_id res chain seq x y z
N MET A 1 -8.00 -7.48 8.05
CA MET A 1 -6.87 -7.08 7.19
C MET A 1 -7.12 -5.65 6.71
N LEU A 2 -6.13 -4.77 6.82
CA LEU A 2 -6.25 -3.34 6.47
C LEU A 2 -6.83 -3.12 5.06
N THR A 3 -6.32 -3.80 4.05
CA THR A 3 -6.77 -3.63 2.65
C THR A 3 -8.25 -3.93 2.46
N HIS A 4 -8.80 -4.93 3.15
CA HIS A 4 -10.23 -5.25 3.06
C HIS A 4 -11.08 -4.15 3.71
N ARG A 5 -10.67 -3.68 4.89
CA ARG A 5 -11.34 -2.57 5.58
C ARG A 5 -11.34 -1.29 4.74
N LEU A 6 -10.20 -0.95 4.11
CA LEU A 6 -10.13 0.19 3.20
C LEU A 6 -11.03 -0.01 1.99
N ARG A 7 -11.06 -1.20 1.40
CA ARG A 7 -11.90 -1.47 0.23
C ARG A 7 -13.39 -1.35 0.54
N ASP A 8 -13.83 -1.82 1.71
CA ASP A 8 -15.23 -1.77 2.14
C ASP A 8 -15.69 -0.35 2.52
N SER A 9 -14.79 0.44 3.14
CA SER A 9 -15.14 1.76 3.65
C SER A 9 -14.98 2.89 2.62
N LEU A 10 -14.17 2.69 1.58
CA LEU A 10 -13.91 3.71 0.57
C LEU A 10 -14.81 3.53 -0.66
N ALA A 11 -15.21 4.65 -1.26
CA ALA A 11 -16.01 4.65 -2.48
C ALA A 11 -15.36 3.75 -3.56
N PRO A 12 -16.16 2.99 -4.35
CA PRO A 12 -15.62 2.07 -5.35
C PRO A 12 -14.68 2.74 -6.35
N THR A 13 -14.85 4.04 -6.61
CA THR A 13 -14.01 4.86 -7.49
C THR A 13 -12.60 5.11 -6.97
N VAL A 14 -12.36 4.94 -5.67
CA VAL A 14 -11.02 5.10 -5.08
C VAL A 14 -10.13 3.95 -5.54
N ARG A 15 -9.01 4.30 -6.17
CA ARG A 15 -7.97 3.36 -6.55
C ARG A 15 -7.11 3.03 -5.33
N LEU A 16 -6.94 1.74 -5.05
CA LEU A 16 -6.06 1.23 -4.02
C LEU A 16 -4.87 0.53 -4.66
N VAL A 17 -3.68 0.77 -4.12
CA VAL A 17 -2.47 0.00 -4.42
C VAL A 17 -2.03 -0.62 -3.10
N ALA A 18 -2.12 -1.95 -3.01
CA ALA A 18 -1.69 -2.71 -1.85
C ALA A 18 -0.29 -3.27 -2.12
N THR A 19 0.65 -2.90 -1.26
CA THR A 19 2.04 -3.33 -1.39
C THR A 19 2.50 -4.16 -0.22
N ASP A 20 3.45 -5.04 -0.50
CA ASP A 20 4.21 -5.81 0.48
C ASP A 20 5.57 -6.12 -0.14
N LEU A 21 6.61 -6.31 0.68
CA LEU A 21 7.92 -6.76 0.22
C LEU A 21 7.88 -8.26 -0.16
N ASN A 22 6.99 -9.02 0.48
CA ASN A 22 6.90 -10.46 0.30
C ASN A 22 5.81 -10.82 -0.72
N PRO A 23 6.15 -11.39 -1.89
CA PRO A 23 5.16 -11.80 -2.89
C PRO A 23 4.18 -12.86 -2.37
N GLY A 24 4.59 -13.69 -1.41
CA GLY A 24 3.71 -14.67 -0.77
C GLY A 24 2.60 -14.02 0.06
N MET A 25 2.87 -12.88 0.70
CA MET A 25 1.86 -12.11 1.44
C MET A 25 0.86 -11.46 0.50
N LEU A 26 1.32 -10.95 -0.65
CA LEU A 26 0.44 -10.42 -1.70
C LEU A 26 -0.48 -11.51 -2.25
N ALA A 27 0.07 -12.68 -2.60
CA ALA A 27 -0.73 -13.80 -3.10
C ALA A 27 -1.79 -14.24 -2.07
N PHE A 28 -1.39 -14.36 -0.80
CA PHE A 28 -2.30 -14.71 0.29
C PHE A 28 -3.41 -13.66 0.49
N ALA A 29 -3.08 -12.38 0.42
CA ALA A 29 -4.06 -11.30 0.56
C ALA A 29 -4.99 -11.23 -0.66
N GLN A 30 -4.46 -11.35 -1.88
CA GLN A 30 -5.20 -11.29 -3.13
C GLN A 30 -6.26 -12.39 -3.22
N ALA A 31 -5.94 -13.61 -2.78
CA ALA A 31 -6.88 -14.74 -2.75
C ALA A 31 -8.15 -14.48 -1.92
N LYS A 32 -8.13 -13.49 -1.03
CA LYS A 32 -9.27 -13.12 -0.18
C LYS A 32 -10.22 -12.11 -0.83
N PHE A 33 -9.90 -11.59 -2.02
CA PHE A 33 -10.74 -10.63 -2.74
C PHE A 33 -11.42 -11.27 -3.93
N ARG A 34 -12.67 -10.88 -4.16
CA ARG A 34 -13.28 -11.00 -5.48
C ARG A 34 -12.63 -10.01 -6.44
N ALA A 35 -12.66 -10.32 -7.73
CA ALA A 35 -12.11 -9.46 -8.78
C ALA A 35 -12.59 -8.00 -8.60
N ASN A 36 -11.64 -7.08 -8.38
CA ASN A 36 -11.89 -5.67 -8.09
C ASN A 36 -11.03 -4.81 -9.02
N LYS A 37 -11.68 -4.05 -9.90
CA LYS A 37 -10.98 -3.26 -10.94
C LYS A 37 -10.10 -2.13 -10.39
N ASN A 38 -10.40 -1.66 -9.17
CA ASN A 38 -9.74 -0.51 -8.55
C ASN A 38 -8.79 -0.91 -7.40
N LEU A 39 -8.29 -2.14 -7.41
CA LEU A 39 -7.28 -2.64 -6.47
C LEU A 39 -6.12 -3.26 -7.25
N VAL A 40 -4.93 -2.72 -7.06
CA VAL A 40 -3.68 -3.22 -7.64
C VAL A 40 -2.86 -3.85 -6.51
N TRP A 41 -2.29 -5.01 -6.77
CA TRP A 41 -1.32 -5.68 -5.90
C TRP A 41 0.07 -5.49 -6.50
N GLN A 42 1.03 -5.02 -5.72
CA GLN A 42 2.36 -4.72 -6.22
C GLN A 42 3.42 -5.02 -5.16
N GLU A 43 4.45 -5.77 -5.53
CA GLU A 43 5.63 -5.93 -4.68
C GLU A 43 6.37 -4.60 -4.57
N ALA A 44 6.64 -4.16 -3.34
CA ALA A 44 7.41 -2.96 -3.09
C ALA A 44 8.02 -2.97 -1.68
N ASP A 45 9.25 -2.47 -1.60
CA ASP A 45 9.87 -2.11 -0.33
C ASP A 45 9.32 -0.76 0.16
N ALA A 46 8.80 -0.73 1.39
CA ALA A 46 8.30 0.50 2.01
C ALA A 46 9.41 1.55 2.23
N GLY A 47 10.68 1.14 2.36
CA GLY A 47 11.82 2.03 2.45
C GLY A 47 12.14 2.75 1.13
N THR A 48 11.78 2.16 -0.01
CA THR A 48 12.13 2.66 -1.35
C THR A 48 10.96 2.49 -2.34
N LEU A 49 9.83 3.12 -2.02
CA LEU A 49 8.61 2.99 -2.82
C LEU A 49 8.83 3.36 -4.30
N PRO A 50 8.45 2.51 -5.26
CA PRO A 50 8.69 2.71 -6.70
C PRO A 50 7.61 3.61 -7.34
N PHE A 51 7.24 4.70 -6.67
CA PHE A 51 6.21 5.62 -7.12
C PHE A 51 6.75 7.05 -7.17
N PRO A 52 6.36 7.84 -8.18
CA PRO A 52 6.64 9.26 -8.19
C PRO A 52 6.08 9.96 -6.94
N GLY A 53 6.70 11.07 -6.54
CA GLY A 53 6.13 11.95 -5.52
C GLY A 53 4.72 12.44 -5.93
N SER A 54 3.86 12.63 -4.95
CA SER A 54 2.45 13.06 -5.12
C SER A 54 1.56 12.11 -5.92
N SER A 55 1.94 10.82 -6.02
CA SER A 55 1.14 9.78 -6.66
C SER A 55 -0.09 9.35 -5.85
N PHE A 56 -0.11 9.61 -4.54
CA PHE A 56 -1.18 9.17 -3.64
C PHE A 56 -1.71 10.32 -2.78
N ASP A 57 -3.03 10.36 -2.58
CA ASP A 57 -3.68 11.25 -1.61
C ASP A 57 -3.35 10.87 -0.16
N ALA A 58 -3.19 9.57 0.10
CA ALA A 58 -2.89 9.04 1.43
C ALA A 58 -2.10 7.72 1.33
N ILE A 59 -1.25 7.49 2.32
CA ILE A 59 -0.54 6.22 2.54
C ILE A 59 -0.91 5.74 3.94
N VAL A 60 -1.29 4.47 4.05
CA VAL A 60 -1.70 3.85 5.32
C VAL A 60 -0.85 2.60 5.53
N CYS A 61 -0.28 2.48 6.73
CA CYS A 61 0.47 1.31 7.15
C CYS A 61 -0.05 0.83 8.50
N GLN A 62 -0.57 -0.40 8.56
CA GLN A 62 -0.98 -1.03 9.80
C GLN A 62 0.04 -2.10 10.17
N PHE A 63 0.78 -1.88 11.25
CA PHE A 63 1.75 -2.82 11.77
C PHE A 63 2.77 -3.35 10.73
N GLY A 64 3.14 -2.53 9.73
CA GLY A 64 4.23 -2.85 8.79
C GLY A 64 5.53 -2.11 9.13
N LEU A 65 5.42 -0.85 9.59
CA LEU A 65 6.59 0.02 9.78
C LEU A 65 7.60 -0.48 10.83
N MET A 66 7.17 -1.29 11.81
CA MET A 66 8.09 -1.89 12.79
C MET A 66 9.09 -2.87 12.15
N PHE A 67 8.73 -3.46 11.01
CA PHE A 67 9.57 -4.43 10.30
C PHE A 67 10.51 -3.77 9.29
N VAL A 68 10.35 -2.47 9.03
CA VAL A 68 11.27 -1.74 8.15
C VAL A 68 12.55 -1.43 8.96
N PRO A 69 13.74 -1.85 8.47
CA PRO A 69 15.01 -1.56 9.13
C PRO A 69 15.27 -0.06 9.22
N ASP A 70 15.18 0.64 8.08
CA ASP A 70 15.33 2.10 7.98
C ASP A 70 13.96 2.79 7.96
N LYS A 71 13.53 3.22 9.14
CA LYS A 71 12.25 3.93 9.33
C LYS A 71 12.29 5.33 8.73
N GLU A 72 13.45 5.99 8.69
CA GLU A 72 13.57 7.32 8.13
C GLU A 72 13.36 7.29 6.62
N SER A 73 13.98 6.34 5.92
CA SER A 73 13.74 6.11 4.49
C SER A 73 12.26 5.82 4.22
N ALA A 74 11.61 4.93 5.00
CA ALA A 74 10.19 4.66 4.80
C ALA A 74 9.30 5.89 5.05
N MET A 75 9.59 6.69 6.08
CA MET A 75 8.86 7.93 6.31
C MET A 75 9.12 8.96 5.20
N CYS A 76 10.32 8.98 4.61
CA CYS A 76 10.64 9.83 3.48
C CYS A 76 9.89 9.39 2.21
N ALA A 77 9.93 8.10 1.87
CA ALA A 77 9.20 7.52 0.75
C ALA A 77 7.68 7.73 0.87
N ALA A 78 7.15 7.70 2.10
CA ALA A 78 5.74 7.95 2.37
C ALA A 78 5.32 9.43 2.29
N ARG A 79 6.25 10.38 2.14
CA ARG A 79 5.91 11.81 2.03
C ARG A 79 5.40 12.15 0.63
N GLN A 80 4.09 12.23 0.49
CA GLN A 80 3.39 12.61 -0.74
C GLN A 80 3.00 14.11 -0.71
N ARG A 81 3.99 15.01 -0.71
CA ARG A 81 3.75 16.47 -0.62
C ARG A 81 3.13 17.01 -1.91
N ARG A 82 1.83 17.31 -1.89
CA ARG A 82 1.20 18.15 -2.92
C ARG A 82 1.74 19.58 -2.79
N THR A 83 2.33 20.09 -3.86
CA THR A 83 2.65 21.52 -4.02
C THR A 83 1.38 22.34 -4.13
#